data_AF-A0A534S6H4-F1
#
_entry.id   AF-A0A534S6H4-F1
#
_cell.length_a   1.000
_cell.length_b   1.000
_cell.length_c   1.000
_cell.angle_alpha   90.00
_cell.angle_beta   90.00
_cell.angle_gamma   90.00
#
_symmetry.space_group_name_H-M   'P 1'
#
loop_
_entity.id
_entity.type
_entity.pdbx_description
1 polymer ?
#
loop_
_entity_poly.entity_id
_entity_poly.type
_entity_poly.pdbx_seq_one_letter_code
_entity_poly.pdbx_strand_id
1 'polypeptide(L)'
;MIGNEALDQARDPDAQAPAWPPVREATPLDRYRIKRGRDGEVLTCIEAPTVTIRIKHGFCVTASAARSFASGSIFLDGAAQGEPFIDPKRQVYNLDHHEGCVRAFTLATCEQAMVLIRKGLDLRKRDWTVYANDPDLDTILAIWVLLNHIRLNELNGKTRVRIMPLLRLQGLIDAQGLEMKDLCGLPPELLAETQASIDELRARELALKKRGRWQASDLLRFTADRLRAIDRLVYPPKHFDDVAEIDELVRAEIAGGSVAIVCRASAGIYEVERQLRRRASRRCTRT
;
A
#
# COMPACT_ATOMS: atom_id res chain seq x y z
N MET A 1 -60.76 -39.68 -23.04
CA MET A 1 -60.88 -39.66 -24.52
C MET A 1 -60.82 -38.20 -24.95
N ILE A 2 -59.85 -37.87 -25.83
CA ILE A 2 -59.78 -36.69 -26.72
C ILE A 2 -59.61 -35.33 -26.00
N GLY A 3 -58.62 -34.48 -26.27
CA GLY A 3 -57.59 -34.50 -27.30
C GLY A 3 -56.49 -33.48 -26.98
N ASN A 4 -55.29 -33.80 -27.47
CA ASN A 4 -54.22 -32.85 -27.74
C ASN A 4 -54.53 -32.14 -29.06
N GLU A 5 -53.86 -31.01 -29.28
CA GLU A 5 -53.84 -30.19 -30.50
C GLU A 5 -54.93 -29.12 -30.60
N ALA A 6 -54.68 -28.00 -29.93
CA ALA A 6 -54.60 -26.71 -30.61
C ALA A 6 -54.25 -25.67 -29.56
N LEU A 7 -53.03 -25.13 -29.62
CA LEU A 7 -52.70 -23.71 -29.50
C LEU A 7 -51.19 -23.61 -29.51
N ASP A 8 -50.67 -23.93 -30.70
CA ASP A 8 -49.44 -23.37 -31.21
C ASP A 8 -49.70 -21.86 -31.40
N GLN A 9 -49.35 -21.06 -30.39
CA GLN A 9 -49.34 -19.61 -30.48
C GLN A 9 -47.90 -19.10 -30.41
N ALA A 10 -47.40 -18.81 -31.60
CA ALA A 10 -46.48 -17.72 -31.91
C ALA A 10 -45.33 -17.48 -30.93
N ARG A 11 -44.22 -18.22 -31.12
CA ARG A 11 -42.90 -17.71 -30.75
C ARG A 11 -42.56 -16.57 -31.71
N ASP A 12 -42.60 -15.35 -31.18
CA ASP A 12 -42.06 -14.16 -31.84
C ASP A 12 -40.54 -14.35 -32.07
N PRO A 13 -40.05 -14.42 -33.32
CA PRO A 13 -38.64 -14.63 -33.61
C PRO A 13 -37.77 -13.39 -33.30
N ASP A 14 -38.38 -12.24 -32.99
CA ASP A 14 -37.70 -10.98 -32.64
C ASP A 14 -37.78 -10.60 -31.15
N ALA A 15 -38.19 -11.54 -30.28
CA ALA A 15 -38.15 -11.34 -28.83
C ALA A 15 -36.70 -11.38 -28.31
N GLN A 16 -35.98 -10.27 -28.49
CA GLN A 16 -34.67 -10.05 -27.92
C GLN A 16 -34.79 -10.06 -26.40
N ALA A 17 -34.20 -11.07 -25.76
CA ALA A 17 -34.07 -11.15 -24.31
C ALA A 17 -33.52 -9.80 -23.81
N PRO A 18 -34.06 -9.24 -22.71
CA PRO A 18 -33.59 -7.96 -22.20
C PRO A 18 -32.09 -8.09 -21.95
N ALA A 19 -31.30 -7.31 -22.70
CA ALA A 19 -29.87 -7.23 -22.51
C ALA A 19 -29.64 -6.74 -21.08
N TRP A 20 -29.18 -7.64 -20.20
CA TRP A 20 -28.68 -7.19 -18.92
C TRP A 20 -27.61 -6.13 -19.21
N PRO A 21 -27.71 -4.94 -18.58
CA PRO A 21 -26.66 -3.95 -18.75
C PRO A 21 -25.33 -4.64 -18.43
N PRO A 22 -24.26 -4.38 -19.20
CA PRO A 22 -22.98 -4.99 -18.92
C PRO A 22 -22.67 -4.74 -17.45
N VAL A 23 -22.37 -5.81 -16.70
CA VAL A 23 -21.86 -5.68 -15.35
C VAL A 23 -20.65 -4.79 -15.49
N ARG A 24 -20.79 -3.51 -15.11
CA ARG A 24 -19.63 -2.63 -14.97
C ARG A 24 -18.74 -3.36 -14.00
N GLU A 25 -17.59 -3.85 -14.46
CA GLU A 25 -16.55 -4.35 -13.56
C GLU A 25 -16.36 -3.25 -12.52
N ALA A 26 -16.78 -3.53 -11.29
CA ALA A 26 -16.68 -2.58 -10.21
C ALA A 26 -15.21 -2.17 -10.16
N THR A 27 -14.93 -0.90 -10.45
CA THR A 27 -13.58 -0.39 -10.33
C THR A 27 -13.19 -0.60 -8.87
N PRO A 28 -12.13 -1.36 -8.56
CA PRO A 28 -11.73 -1.59 -7.18
C PRO A 28 -11.63 -0.25 -6.45
N LEU A 29 -12.10 -0.20 -5.21
CA LEU A 29 -12.09 1.02 -4.41
C LEU A 29 -10.71 1.70 -4.49
N ASP A 30 -10.67 2.96 -4.92
CA ASP A 30 -9.44 3.74 -4.92
C ASP A 30 -9.09 4.17 -3.49
N ARG A 31 -8.36 3.31 -2.78
CA ARG A 31 -8.00 3.52 -1.37
C ARG A 31 -6.84 4.49 -1.16
N TYR A 32 -6.17 4.93 -2.21
CA TYR A 32 -5.02 5.83 -2.13
C TYR A 32 -5.43 7.25 -2.51
N ARG A 33 -5.31 8.19 -1.57
CA ARG A 33 -5.77 9.57 -1.76
C ARG A 33 -4.65 10.57 -1.56
N ILE A 34 -4.51 11.47 -2.51
CA ILE A 34 -3.65 12.65 -2.39
C ILE A 34 -4.47 13.76 -1.73
N LYS A 35 -4.03 14.23 -0.57
CA LYS A 35 -4.67 15.29 0.20
C LYS A 35 -3.74 16.50 0.25
N ARG A 36 -4.30 17.70 0.12
CA ARG A 36 -3.57 18.96 0.38
C ARG A 36 -3.58 19.25 1.86
N GLY A 37 -2.41 19.28 2.48
CA GLY A 37 -2.20 19.69 3.86
C GLY A 37 -1.54 21.07 3.96
N ARG A 38 -1.31 21.53 5.20
CA ARG A 38 -0.60 22.80 5.46
C ARG A 38 0.83 22.76 4.94
N ASP A 39 1.51 21.62 5.08
CA ASP A 39 2.90 21.44 4.68
C ASP A 39 3.03 20.75 3.31
N GLY A 40 2.07 21.00 2.41
CA GLY A 40 2.04 20.44 1.06
C GLY A 40 1.15 19.21 0.90
N GLU A 41 1.20 18.64 -0.30
CA GLU A 41 0.45 17.44 -0.66
C GLU A 41 1.04 16.19 0.01
N VAL A 42 0.15 15.30 0.42
CA VAL A 42 0.51 14.02 1.06
C VAL A 42 -0.34 12.90 0.49
N LEU A 43 0.21 11.69 0.49
CA LEU A 43 -0.51 10.48 0.11
C LEU A 43 -0.97 9.75 1.37
N THR A 44 -2.24 9.31 1.37
CA THR A 44 -2.88 8.59 2.49
C THR A 44 -3.58 7.34 1.99
N CYS A 45 -3.81 6.38 2.88
CA CYS A 45 -4.60 5.18 2.59
C CYS A 45 -5.81 5.09 3.51
N ILE A 46 -6.99 4.79 2.96
CA ILE A 46 -8.22 4.63 3.73
C ILE A 46 -8.07 3.56 4.83
N GLU A 47 -7.36 2.46 4.53
CA GLU A 47 -7.17 1.35 5.47
C GLU A 47 -6.05 1.57 6.50
N ALA A 48 -5.17 2.55 6.25
CA ALA A 48 -4.10 2.94 7.17
C ALA A 48 -4.17 4.46 7.43
N PRO A 49 -5.25 4.94 8.08
CA PRO A 49 -5.50 6.38 8.22
C PRO A 49 -4.46 7.10 9.09
N THR A 50 -3.75 6.35 9.94
CA THR A 50 -2.66 6.86 10.79
C THR A 50 -1.32 6.97 10.06
N VAL A 51 -1.23 6.56 8.79
CA VAL A 51 0.04 6.58 8.03
C VAL A 51 -0.07 7.59 6.90
N THR A 52 0.78 8.61 6.96
CA THR A 52 0.90 9.66 5.94
C THR A 52 2.21 9.50 5.19
N ILE A 53 2.16 9.56 3.86
CA ILE A 53 3.35 9.44 3.00
C ILE A 53 3.70 10.81 2.43
N ARG A 54 4.97 11.21 2.59
CA ARG A 54 5.56 12.42 2.04
C ARG A 54 6.72 12.03 1.12
N ILE A 55 6.62 12.45 -0.13
CA ILE A 55 7.62 12.14 -1.15
C ILE A 55 8.00 13.43 -1.85
N LYS A 56 9.31 13.75 -1.85
CA LYS A 56 9.83 14.97 -2.47
C LYS A 56 11.21 14.72 -3.03
N HIS A 57 11.40 15.07 -4.31
CA HIS A 57 12.71 15.01 -4.95
C HIS A 57 13.78 15.70 -4.10
N GLY A 58 14.91 15.01 -3.91
CA GLY A 58 16.08 15.53 -3.21
C GLY A 58 15.88 15.72 -1.70
N PHE A 59 14.77 15.25 -1.11
CA PHE A 59 14.62 15.23 0.33
C PHE A 59 15.69 14.33 0.95
N CYS A 60 16.50 14.88 1.86
CA CYS A 60 17.46 14.10 2.61
C CYS A 60 17.80 14.88 3.88
N VAL A 61 17.72 14.23 5.03
CA VAL A 61 18.10 14.82 6.32
C VAL A 61 19.38 14.18 6.84
N THR A 62 20.15 14.90 7.64
CA THR A 62 21.34 14.32 8.27
C THR A 62 20.97 13.22 9.27
N ALA A 63 21.90 12.30 9.57
CA ALA A 63 21.67 11.24 10.57
C ALA A 63 21.27 11.80 11.95
N SER A 64 21.90 12.91 12.38
CA SER A 64 21.59 13.57 13.66
C SER A 64 20.22 14.25 13.64
N ALA A 65 19.84 14.86 12.52
CA ALA A 65 18.53 15.44 12.32
C ALA A 65 17.47 14.33 12.35
N ALA A 66 17.63 13.25 11.56
CA ALA A 66 16.72 12.11 11.51
C ALA A 66 16.42 11.58 12.92
N ARG A 67 17.46 11.30 13.73
CA ARG A 67 17.30 10.84 15.12
C ARG A 67 16.54 11.83 15.99
N SER A 68 16.55 13.11 15.64
CA SER A 68 15.90 14.19 16.37
C SER A 68 14.47 14.51 15.91
N PHE A 69 13.97 13.87 14.86
CA PHE A 69 12.62 14.09 14.34
C PHE A 69 11.52 13.76 15.36
N ALA A 70 10.32 14.26 15.05
CA ALA A 70 9.11 13.96 15.79
C ALA A 70 8.85 12.44 15.83
N SER A 71 8.32 12.00 16.96
CA SER A 71 7.93 10.61 17.16
C SER A 71 6.90 10.17 16.12
N GLY A 72 7.05 8.97 15.56
CA GLY A 72 6.24 8.51 14.43
C GLY A 72 6.88 8.78 13.05
N SER A 73 8.19 9.01 12.98
CA SER A 73 8.88 9.26 11.69
C SER A 73 9.54 8.00 11.15
N ILE A 74 9.33 7.69 9.87
CA ILE A 74 10.00 6.60 9.16
C ILE A 74 10.64 7.19 7.90
N PHE A 75 11.95 7.04 7.76
CA PHE A 75 12.69 7.41 6.57
C PHE A 75 12.91 6.18 5.72
N LEU A 76 12.68 6.31 4.41
CA LEU A 76 12.91 5.25 3.43
C LEU A 76 14.04 5.67 2.50
N ASP A 77 14.95 4.74 2.25
CA ASP A 77 15.90 4.70 1.15
C ASP A 77 16.51 6.07 0.78
N GLY A 78 17.58 6.45 1.47
CA GLY A 78 18.25 7.74 1.25
C GLY A 78 17.49 9.00 1.71
N ALA A 79 16.26 8.89 2.25
CA ALA A 79 15.56 10.04 2.84
C ALA A 79 16.23 10.56 4.13
N ALA A 80 17.07 9.75 4.78
CA ALA A 80 17.95 10.14 5.86
C ALA A 80 19.35 9.58 5.63
N GLN A 81 20.37 10.37 5.95
CA GLN A 81 21.78 9.95 5.87
C GLN A 81 22.11 8.95 6.98
N GLY A 82 23.12 8.13 6.68
CA GLY A 82 23.73 7.16 7.58
C GLY A 82 23.04 5.79 7.57
N GLU A 83 23.62 4.88 8.36
CA GLU A 83 23.16 3.49 8.47
C GLU A 83 21.68 3.38 8.93
N PRO A 84 20.99 2.28 8.58
CA PRO A 84 19.66 1.98 9.06
C PRO A 84 19.67 1.89 10.59
N PHE A 85 18.62 2.43 11.20
CA PHE A 85 18.47 2.35 12.64
C PHE A 85 17.00 2.26 13.03
N ILE A 86 16.78 1.60 14.15
CA ILE A 86 15.47 1.53 14.81
C ILE A 86 15.62 2.13 16.19
N ASP A 87 14.91 3.22 16.48
CA ASP A 87 14.79 3.78 17.83
C ASP A 87 13.36 3.56 18.36
N PRO A 88 13.08 2.45 19.08
CA PRO A 88 11.76 2.19 19.64
C PRO A 88 11.38 3.16 20.76
N LYS A 89 12.33 3.81 21.43
CA LYS A 89 11.99 4.75 22.51
C LYS A 89 11.44 6.04 21.92
N ARG A 90 12.09 6.55 20.87
CA ARG A 90 11.65 7.76 20.15
C ARG A 90 10.59 7.46 19.09
N GLN A 91 10.44 6.21 18.67
CA GLN A 91 9.60 5.78 17.54
C GLN A 91 10.02 6.50 16.25
N VAL A 92 11.32 6.45 15.96
CA VAL A 92 11.92 7.01 14.75
C VAL A 92 12.79 5.95 14.10
N TYR A 93 12.55 5.68 12.81
CA TYR A 93 13.18 4.59 12.08
C TYR A 93 13.79 5.10 10.77
N ASN A 94 15.00 4.63 10.45
CA ASN A 94 15.61 4.79 9.14
C ASN A 94 15.71 3.41 8.49
N LEU A 95 14.99 3.21 7.40
CA LEU A 95 15.05 2.02 6.56
C LEU A 95 15.86 2.38 5.33
N ASP A 96 17.16 2.20 5.42
CA ASP A 96 18.10 2.45 4.33
C ASP A 96 18.99 1.22 4.15
N HIS A 97 19.54 1.07 2.95
CA HIS A 97 20.51 0.02 2.66
C HIS A 97 21.67 0.49 1.78
N HIS A 98 21.72 1.80 1.48
CA HIS A 98 22.75 2.41 0.66
C HIS A 98 23.90 2.98 1.49
N GLU A 99 23.60 3.82 2.49
CA GLU A 99 24.61 4.53 3.27
C GLU A 99 24.96 3.76 4.55
N GLY A 100 26.25 3.71 4.91
CA GLY A 100 26.70 3.06 6.15
C GLY A 100 26.51 1.54 6.20
N CYS A 101 26.11 0.91 5.08
CA CYS A 101 25.81 -0.51 5.00
C CYS A 101 26.78 -1.26 4.10
N VAL A 102 26.96 -2.55 4.37
CA VAL A 102 27.40 -3.47 3.31
C VAL A 102 26.15 -3.92 2.57
N ARG A 103 25.86 -3.26 1.43
CA ARG A 103 24.61 -3.47 0.65
C ARG A 103 24.35 -4.94 0.35
N ALA A 104 25.39 -5.71 0.02
CA ALA A 104 25.30 -7.13 -0.29
C ALA A 104 24.86 -8.03 0.90
N PHE A 105 24.81 -7.54 2.13
CA PHE A 105 24.33 -8.30 3.29
C PHE A 105 23.23 -7.58 4.06
N THR A 106 22.76 -6.45 3.54
CA THR A 106 21.71 -5.65 4.14
C THR A 106 20.44 -5.84 3.30
N LEU A 107 19.34 -6.18 3.97
CA LEU A 107 18.04 -6.28 3.31
C LEU A 107 17.68 -4.95 2.65
N ALA A 108 17.04 -5.00 1.48
CA ALA A 108 16.52 -3.78 0.86
C ALA A 108 15.37 -3.16 1.68
N THR A 109 15.01 -1.92 1.37
CA THR A 109 14.07 -1.12 2.15
C THR A 109 12.70 -1.79 2.25
N CYS A 110 12.19 -2.41 1.18
CA CYS A 110 10.91 -3.11 1.20
C CYS A 110 10.90 -4.33 2.12
N GLU A 111 12.03 -5.04 2.21
CA GLU A 111 12.20 -6.20 3.06
C GLU A 111 12.36 -5.79 4.52
N GLN A 112 13.10 -4.72 4.80
CA GLN A 112 13.20 -4.13 6.14
C GLN A 112 11.81 -3.71 6.67
N ALA A 113 11.00 -3.06 5.83
CA ALA A 113 9.62 -2.71 6.18
C ALA A 113 8.78 -3.95 6.53
N MET A 114 8.89 -5.02 5.74
CA MET A 114 8.18 -6.28 6.01
C MET A 114 8.62 -6.89 7.35
N VAL A 115 9.93 -6.91 7.63
CA VAL A 115 10.45 -7.40 8.91
C VAL A 115 9.87 -6.60 10.07
N LEU A 116 9.84 -5.27 10.01
CA LEU A 116 9.27 -4.44 11.07
C LEU A 116 7.80 -4.71 11.32
N ILE A 117 6.98 -4.77 10.26
CA ILE A 117 5.55 -5.08 10.40
C ILE A 117 5.36 -6.46 11.03
N ARG A 118 6.14 -7.45 10.61
CA ARG A 118 6.03 -8.83 11.11
C ARG A 118 6.61 -9.04 12.50
N LYS A 119 7.56 -8.19 12.92
CA LYS A 119 8.11 -8.16 14.28
C LYS A 119 7.26 -7.36 15.27
N GLY A 120 6.14 -6.78 14.82
CA GLY A 120 5.11 -6.23 15.70
C GLY A 120 5.06 -4.71 15.75
N LEU A 121 5.63 -4.00 14.77
CA LEU A 121 5.38 -2.57 14.62
C LEU A 121 3.88 -2.33 14.39
N ASP A 122 3.22 -1.69 15.37
CA ASP A 122 1.80 -1.36 15.31
C ASP A 122 1.59 0.09 14.88
N LEU A 123 1.39 0.29 13.58
CA LEU A 123 1.18 1.61 12.97
C LEU A 123 -0.15 2.26 13.36
N ARG A 124 -1.03 1.58 14.09
CA ARG A 124 -2.35 2.10 14.53
C ARG A 124 -2.28 2.82 15.88
N LYS A 125 -1.14 2.81 16.57
CA LYS A 125 -0.99 3.36 17.94
C LYS A 125 -0.83 4.87 17.98
N ARG A 126 -0.47 5.49 16.87
CA ARG A 126 -0.20 6.93 16.71
C ARG A 126 -0.20 7.28 15.23
N ASP A 127 -0.09 8.56 14.92
CA ASP A 127 0.17 9.01 13.57
C ASP A 127 1.64 8.79 13.21
N TRP A 128 1.86 8.32 11.99
CA TRP A 128 3.15 8.04 11.39
C TRP A 128 3.31 8.86 10.11
N THR A 129 4.49 9.46 9.93
CA THR A 129 4.89 10.09 8.68
C THR A 129 6.04 9.31 8.07
N VAL A 130 5.83 8.83 6.85
CA VAL A 130 6.83 8.13 6.05
C VAL A 130 7.42 9.13 5.05
N TYR A 131 8.74 9.26 5.05
CA TYR A 131 9.49 10.17 4.21
C TYR A 131 10.28 9.39 3.17
N ALA A 132 10.15 9.77 1.91
CA ALA A 132 10.91 9.22 0.78
C ALA A 132 11.38 10.33 -0.16
N ASN A 133 12.46 10.09 -0.89
CA ASN A 133 13.08 11.08 -1.78
C ASN A 133 13.05 10.68 -3.26
N ASP A 134 13.06 9.37 -3.54
CA ASP A 134 12.87 8.76 -4.86
C ASP A 134 11.90 7.57 -4.73
N PRO A 135 10.77 7.55 -5.45
CA PRO A 135 9.86 6.40 -5.43
C PRO A 135 10.25 5.38 -6.49
N ASP A 136 11.42 4.76 -6.34
CA ASP A 136 11.73 3.55 -7.10
C ASP A 136 10.89 2.36 -6.61
N LEU A 137 11.06 1.20 -7.23
CA LEU A 137 10.21 0.05 -6.90
C LEU A 137 10.45 -0.49 -5.48
N ASP A 138 11.68 -0.45 -4.95
CA ASP A 138 11.96 -0.88 -3.57
C ASP A 138 11.25 0.04 -2.57
N THR A 139 11.39 1.35 -2.74
CA THR A 139 10.70 2.36 -1.91
C THR A 139 9.18 2.24 -2.01
N ILE A 140 8.62 2.06 -3.21
CA ILE A 140 7.18 1.89 -3.40
C ILE A 140 6.66 0.63 -2.71
N LEU A 141 7.39 -0.48 -2.79
CA LEU A 141 7.02 -1.72 -2.11
C LEU A 141 7.10 -1.56 -0.59
N ALA A 142 8.09 -0.84 -0.07
CA ALA A 142 8.17 -0.49 1.35
C ALA A 142 6.93 0.32 1.79
N ILE A 143 6.55 1.35 1.03
CA ILE A 143 5.33 2.14 1.27
C ILE A 143 4.09 1.24 1.25
N TRP A 144 3.98 0.34 0.25
CA TRP A 144 2.87 -0.60 0.17
C TRP A 144 2.79 -1.47 1.42
N VAL A 145 3.91 -2.01 1.89
CA VAL A 145 3.98 -2.84 3.10
C VAL A 145 3.49 -2.08 4.33
N LEU A 146 3.94 -0.84 4.53
CA LEU A 146 3.52 0.00 5.66
C LEU A 146 2.01 0.32 5.61
N LEU A 147 1.49 0.65 4.42
CA LEU A 147 0.06 0.93 4.23
C LEU A 147 -0.82 -0.34 4.34
N ASN A 148 -0.25 -1.53 4.15
CA ASN A 148 -0.96 -2.82 4.24
C ASN A 148 -0.70 -3.58 5.55
N HIS A 149 -0.12 -2.93 6.56
CA HIS A 149 0.29 -3.56 7.82
C HIS A 149 -0.82 -4.39 8.52
N ILE A 150 -2.09 -3.99 8.41
CA ILE A 150 -3.23 -4.74 8.97
C ILE A 150 -3.38 -6.09 8.23
N ARG A 151 -3.48 -6.04 6.90
CA ARG A 151 -3.68 -7.22 6.04
C ARG A 151 -2.47 -8.17 6.11
N LEU A 152 -1.27 -7.63 6.23
CA LEU A 152 -0.04 -8.43 6.37
C LEU A 152 0.03 -9.18 7.70
N ASN A 153 -0.69 -8.73 8.73
CA ASN A 153 -0.74 -9.38 10.04
C ASN A 153 -1.93 -10.35 10.19
N GLU A 154 -2.77 -10.53 9.17
CA GLU A 154 -3.86 -11.49 9.21
C GLU A 154 -3.36 -12.94 9.34
N LEU A 155 -4.08 -13.75 10.11
CA LEU A 155 -3.70 -15.13 10.41
C LEU A 155 -3.67 -16.02 9.16
N ASN A 156 -4.61 -15.82 8.22
CA ASN A 156 -4.71 -16.62 7.00
C ASN A 156 -3.49 -16.47 6.06
N GLY A 157 -2.71 -15.40 6.20
CA GLY A 157 -1.49 -15.15 5.44
C GLY A 157 -1.64 -15.00 3.92
N LYS A 158 -2.85 -14.91 3.37
CA LYS A 158 -3.09 -14.88 1.91
C LYS A 158 -2.37 -13.71 1.24
N THR A 159 -2.46 -12.52 1.84
CA THR A 159 -1.75 -11.32 1.37
C THR A 159 -0.25 -11.52 1.36
N ARG A 160 0.31 -12.13 2.43
CA ARG A 160 1.75 -12.41 2.53
C ARG A 160 2.22 -13.36 1.43
N VAL A 161 1.51 -14.47 1.23
CA VAL A 161 1.87 -15.46 0.20
C VAL A 161 1.97 -14.81 -1.18
N ARG A 162 1.09 -13.86 -1.50
CA ARG A 162 1.05 -13.19 -2.80
C ARG A 162 2.13 -12.11 -2.98
N ILE A 163 2.40 -11.32 -1.94
CA ILE A 163 3.36 -10.20 -2.06
C ILE A 163 4.82 -10.63 -1.85
N MET A 164 5.07 -11.70 -1.09
CA MET A 164 6.44 -12.09 -0.70
C MET A 164 7.37 -12.40 -1.88
N PRO A 165 6.96 -13.09 -2.97
CA PRO A 165 7.83 -13.29 -4.12
C PRO A 165 8.33 -11.96 -4.71
N LEU A 166 7.44 -10.97 -4.84
CA LEU A 166 7.75 -9.65 -5.37
C LEU A 166 8.74 -8.90 -4.47
N LEU A 167 8.54 -8.91 -3.14
CA LEU A 167 9.44 -8.28 -2.18
C LEU A 167 10.83 -8.94 -2.18
N ARG A 168 10.88 -10.28 -2.18
CA ARG A 168 12.14 -11.02 -2.15
C ARG A 168 12.95 -10.83 -3.42
N LEU A 169 12.29 -10.89 -4.59
CA LEU A 169 12.98 -10.70 -5.86
C LEU A 169 13.43 -9.25 -6.03
N GLN A 170 12.55 -8.26 -5.79
CA GLN A 170 12.93 -6.85 -5.90
C GLN A 170 14.03 -6.49 -4.91
N GLY A 171 13.92 -6.91 -3.64
CA GLY A 171 14.93 -6.60 -2.63
C GLY A 171 16.30 -7.21 -2.96
N LEU A 172 16.31 -8.42 -3.53
CA LEU A 172 17.54 -9.04 -4.01
C LEU A 172 18.13 -8.30 -5.22
N ILE A 173 17.30 -7.96 -6.21
CA ILE A 173 17.74 -7.19 -7.39
C ILE A 173 18.30 -5.83 -6.95
N ASP A 174 17.66 -5.18 -5.99
CA ASP A 174 18.11 -3.89 -5.50
C ASP A 174 19.43 -4.00 -4.73
N ALA A 175 19.59 -5.00 -3.87
CA ALA A 175 20.81 -5.18 -3.09
C ALA A 175 21.99 -5.76 -3.88
N GLN A 176 21.73 -6.68 -4.82
CA GLN A 176 22.76 -7.52 -5.47
C GLN A 176 22.83 -7.38 -6.99
N GLY A 177 21.87 -6.72 -7.64
CA GLY A 177 21.78 -6.71 -9.09
C GLY A 177 21.01 -7.90 -9.68
N LEU A 178 20.80 -7.85 -11.00
CA LEU A 178 19.98 -8.81 -11.75
C LEU A 178 20.68 -10.17 -11.93
N GLU A 179 22.01 -10.18 -11.88
CA GLU A 179 22.87 -11.33 -12.09
C GLU A 179 22.75 -12.37 -10.97
N MET A 180 22.39 -11.94 -9.76
CA MET A 180 22.26 -12.80 -8.58
C MET A 180 20.81 -13.20 -8.29
N LYS A 181 19.88 -12.99 -9.23
CA LYS A 181 18.44 -13.22 -9.00
C LYS A 181 18.10 -14.66 -8.60
N ASP A 182 18.92 -15.64 -8.96
CA ASP A 182 18.78 -17.05 -8.59
C ASP A 182 18.89 -17.27 -7.07
N LEU A 183 19.61 -16.40 -6.35
CA LEU A 183 19.70 -16.43 -4.89
C LEU A 183 18.36 -16.16 -4.17
N CYS A 184 17.32 -15.71 -4.88
CA CYS A 184 16.00 -15.53 -4.28
C CYS A 184 15.37 -16.86 -3.84
N GLY A 185 15.81 -17.98 -4.43
CA GLY A 185 15.32 -19.32 -4.13
C GLY A 185 13.88 -19.56 -4.59
N LEU A 186 13.35 -18.77 -5.54
CA LEU A 186 12.03 -18.99 -6.12
C LEU A 186 12.07 -20.12 -7.16
N PRO A 187 10.99 -20.94 -7.27
CA PRO A 187 10.81 -21.86 -8.38
C PRO A 187 10.93 -21.13 -9.73
N PRO A 188 11.51 -21.75 -10.79
CA PRO A 188 11.78 -21.06 -12.06
C PRO A 188 10.57 -20.37 -12.69
N GLU A 189 9.39 -21.01 -12.66
CA GLU A 189 8.14 -20.44 -13.18
C GLU A 189 7.73 -19.19 -12.38
N LEU A 190 7.71 -19.29 -11.05
CA LEU A 190 7.38 -18.17 -10.16
C LEU A 190 8.42 -17.04 -10.27
N LEU A 191 9.70 -17.36 -10.45
CA LEU A 191 10.74 -16.37 -10.71
C LEU A 191 10.47 -15.59 -12.00
N ALA A 192 10.12 -16.29 -13.08
CA ALA A 192 9.82 -15.66 -14.37
C ALA A 192 8.57 -14.77 -14.29
N GLU A 193 7.50 -15.25 -13.66
CA GLU A 193 6.26 -14.48 -13.43
C GLU A 193 6.50 -13.24 -12.56
N THR A 194 7.27 -13.40 -11.49
CA THR A 194 7.61 -12.30 -10.58
C THR A 194 8.49 -11.27 -11.29
N GLN A 195 9.47 -11.71 -12.09
CA GLN A 195 10.31 -10.82 -12.89
C GLN A 195 9.47 -10.02 -13.90
N ALA A 196 8.56 -10.67 -14.63
CA ALA A 196 7.68 -9.99 -15.57
C ALA A 196 6.82 -8.92 -14.86
N SER A 197 6.34 -9.21 -13.65
CA SER A 197 5.60 -8.25 -12.82
C SER A 197 6.47 -7.05 -12.42
N ILE A 198 7.74 -7.28 -12.02
CA ILE A 198 8.71 -6.22 -11.72
C ILE A 198 8.95 -5.35 -12.95
N ASP A 199 9.17 -5.96 -14.11
CA ASP A 199 9.46 -5.24 -15.36
C ASP A 199 8.28 -4.33 -15.75
N GLU A 200 7.05 -4.81 -15.62
CA GLU A 200 5.84 -4.01 -15.86
C GLU A 200 5.72 -2.83 -14.86
N LEU A 201 5.96 -3.09 -13.57
CA LEU A 201 5.89 -2.05 -12.54
C LEU A 201 6.93 -0.94 -12.78
N ARG A 202 8.13 -1.30 -13.23
CA ARG A 202 9.25 -0.37 -13.49
C ARG A 202 9.20 0.32 -14.85
N ALA A 203 8.47 -0.22 -15.83
CA ALA A 203 8.46 0.28 -17.20
C ALA A 203 8.23 1.80 -17.31
N ARG A 204 7.28 2.35 -16.53
CA ARG A 204 6.96 3.79 -16.55
C ARG A 204 8.08 4.64 -15.96
N GLU A 205 8.70 4.20 -14.86
CA GLU A 205 9.84 4.87 -14.22
C GLU A 205 11.01 4.96 -15.20
N LEU A 206 11.39 3.81 -15.79
CA LEU A 206 12.49 3.70 -16.74
C LEU A 206 12.24 4.58 -17.97
N ALA A 207 11.01 4.63 -18.48
CA ALA A 207 10.64 5.51 -19.59
C ALA A 207 10.77 7.00 -19.24
N LEU A 208 10.41 7.40 -18.01
CA LEU A 208 10.57 8.79 -17.54
C LEU A 208 12.05 9.16 -17.34
N LYS A 209 12.83 8.27 -16.71
CA LYS A 209 14.28 8.44 -16.51
C LYS A 209 15.01 8.53 -17.86
N LYS A 210 14.73 7.63 -18.81
CA LYS A 210 15.31 7.65 -20.18
C LYS A 210 15.03 8.96 -20.95
N ARG A 211 13.88 9.59 -20.70
CA ARG A 211 13.49 10.87 -21.34
C ARG A 211 13.98 12.10 -20.58
N GLY A 212 14.71 11.94 -19.47
CA GLY A 212 15.13 13.05 -18.61
C GLY A 212 13.98 13.78 -17.91
N ARG A 213 12.78 13.18 -17.84
CA ARG A 213 11.56 13.81 -17.31
C ARG A 213 11.26 13.44 -15.86
N TRP A 214 12.11 12.62 -15.24
CA TRP A 214 11.89 12.11 -13.90
C TRP A 214 11.83 13.22 -12.85
N GLN A 215 12.80 14.15 -12.85
CA GLN A 215 12.89 15.24 -11.86
C GLN A 215 11.70 16.23 -11.90
N ALA A 216 10.96 16.26 -13.02
CA ALA A 216 9.77 17.09 -13.20
C ALA A 216 8.46 16.31 -13.00
N SER A 217 8.54 15.06 -12.56
CA SER A 217 7.37 14.20 -12.40
C SER A 217 6.68 14.42 -11.05
N ASP A 218 5.37 14.22 -11.03
CA ASP A 218 4.59 14.22 -9.80
C ASP A 218 4.80 12.87 -9.08
N LEU A 219 5.71 12.87 -8.09
CA LEU A 219 6.08 11.67 -7.34
C LEU A 219 4.93 11.06 -6.55
N LEU A 220 4.03 11.88 -6.00
CA LEU A 220 2.89 11.38 -5.22
C LEU A 220 1.89 10.68 -6.14
N ARG A 221 1.59 11.26 -7.30
CA ARG A 221 0.71 10.64 -8.29
C ARG A 221 1.35 9.40 -8.91
N PHE A 222 2.65 9.45 -9.21
CA PHE A 222 3.39 8.27 -9.66
C PHE A 222 3.30 7.14 -8.64
N THR A 223 3.57 7.42 -7.36
CA THR A 223 3.51 6.44 -6.28
C THR A 223 2.10 5.87 -6.13
N ALA A 224 1.06 6.71 -6.09
CA ALA A 224 -0.32 6.25 -6.01
C ALA A 224 -0.68 5.31 -7.19
N ASP A 225 -0.29 5.65 -8.41
CA ASP A 225 -0.51 4.80 -9.59
C ASP A 225 0.20 3.45 -9.50
N ARG A 226 1.42 3.41 -8.93
CA ARG A 226 2.17 2.16 -8.73
C ARG A 226 1.61 1.32 -7.60
N LEU A 227 1.19 1.93 -6.49
CA LEU A 227 0.50 1.24 -5.40
C LEU A 227 -0.81 0.58 -5.88
N ARG A 228 -1.58 1.25 -6.75
CA ARG A 228 -2.76 0.65 -7.39
C ARG A 228 -2.40 -0.52 -8.30
N ALA A 229 -1.28 -0.45 -9.01
CA ALA A 229 -0.81 -1.57 -9.84
C ALA A 229 -0.44 -2.78 -8.97
N ILE A 230 0.27 -2.56 -7.86
CA ILE A 230 0.59 -3.63 -6.89
C ILE A 230 -0.70 -4.21 -6.29
N ASP A 231 -1.69 -3.39 -5.95
CA ASP A 231 -2.98 -3.89 -5.45
C ASP A 231 -3.65 -4.87 -6.42
N ARG A 232 -3.59 -4.61 -7.73
CA ARG A 232 -4.16 -5.52 -8.75
C ARG A 232 -3.41 -6.84 -8.86
N LEU A 233 -2.11 -6.86 -8.56
CA LEU A 233 -1.31 -8.09 -8.51
C LEU A 233 -1.63 -8.91 -7.26
N VAL A 234 -1.80 -8.25 -6.12
CA VAL A 234 -1.97 -8.91 -4.82
C VAL A 234 -3.42 -9.31 -4.57
N TYR A 235 -4.38 -8.46 -4.90
CA TYR A 235 -5.77 -8.62 -4.47
C TYR A 235 -6.70 -8.93 -5.63
N PRO A 236 -7.68 -9.86 -5.44
CA PRO A 236 -8.73 -10.04 -6.43
C PRO A 236 -9.59 -8.76 -6.56
N PRO A 237 -10.25 -8.50 -7.70
CA PRO A 237 -10.98 -7.26 -7.95
C PRO A 237 -12.00 -6.89 -6.86
N LYS A 238 -12.68 -7.89 -6.29
CA LYS A 238 -13.72 -7.74 -5.25
C LYS A 238 -13.18 -7.69 -3.81
N HIS A 239 -11.86 -7.63 -3.63
CA HIS A 239 -11.24 -7.74 -2.30
C HIS A 239 -11.53 -6.56 -1.37
N PHE A 240 -11.92 -5.42 -1.95
CA PHE A 240 -12.16 -4.16 -1.23
C PHE A 240 -13.63 -3.76 -1.21
N ASP A 241 -14.54 -4.63 -1.67
CA ASP A 241 -15.98 -4.35 -1.69
C ASP A 241 -16.55 -4.19 -0.27
N ASP A 242 -15.85 -4.72 0.75
CA ASP A 242 -16.19 -4.58 2.17
C ASP A 242 -15.60 -3.31 2.83
N VAL A 243 -14.83 -2.52 2.09
CA VAL A 243 -14.22 -1.28 2.58
C VAL A 243 -15.13 -0.11 2.24
N ALA A 244 -15.62 0.56 3.28
CA ALA A 244 -16.45 1.74 3.14
C ALA A 244 -15.54 2.96 2.99
N GLU A 245 -15.95 3.88 2.11
CA GLU A 245 -15.35 5.20 2.07
C GLU A 245 -15.69 5.96 3.36
N ILE A 246 -14.73 5.95 4.27
CA ILE A 246 -14.75 6.73 5.50
C ILE A 246 -13.69 7.80 5.36
N ASP A 247 -14.11 9.05 5.22
CA ASP A 247 -13.23 10.20 5.28
C ASP A 247 -13.15 10.69 6.72
N GLU A 248 -12.03 10.40 7.36
CA GLU A 248 -11.73 10.88 8.71
C GLU A 248 -11.42 12.38 8.66
N LEU A 249 -12.27 13.19 9.29
CA LEU A 249 -12.17 14.65 9.30
C LEU A 249 -11.32 15.13 10.49
N VAL A 250 -11.52 14.53 11.66
CA VAL A 250 -10.78 14.87 12.89
C VAL A 250 -10.56 13.61 13.71
N ARG A 251 -9.35 13.47 14.24
CA ARG A 251 -8.98 12.51 15.28
C ARG A 251 -8.43 13.29 16.46
N ALA A 252 -8.97 13.07 17.64
CA ALA A 252 -8.49 13.70 18.87
C ALA A 252 -8.33 12.64 19.97
N GLU A 253 -7.17 12.62 20.62
CA GLU A 253 -7.05 11.89 21.88
C GLU A 253 -7.95 12.56 22.93
N ILE A 254 -8.70 11.73 23.65
CA ILE A 254 -9.50 12.13 24.79
C ILE A 254 -9.00 11.40 26.05
N ALA A 255 -9.49 11.81 27.22
CA ALA A 255 -9.03 11.27 28.50
C ALA A 255 -9.09 9.73 28.56
N GLY A 256 -8.12 9.13 29.26
CA GLY A 256 -8.06 7.68 29.46
C GLY A 256 -7.53 6.88 28.26
N GLY A 257 -6.83 7.52 27.30
CA GLY A 257 -6.27 6.83 26.14
C GLY A 257 -7.31 6.43 25.09
N SER A 258 -8.50 7.01 25.18
CA SER A 258 -9.55 6.89 24.19
C SER A 258 -9.35 7.91 23.07
N VAL A 259 -9.96 7.68 21.91
CA VAL A 259 -9.84 8.56 20.75
C VAL A 259 -11.24 8.90 20.24
N ALA A 260 -11.52 10.18 20.05
CA ALA A 260 -12.70 10.66 19.35
C ALA A 260 -12.39 10.81 17.86
N ILE A 261 -13.26 10.28 17.02
CA ILE A 261 -13.13 10.33 15.56
C ILE A 261 -14.39 10.99 14.99
N VAL A 262 -14.20 12.09 14.27
CA VAL A 262 -15.23 12.71 13.43
C VAL A 262 -14.96 12.28 12.01
N CYS A 263 -15.92 11.61 11.37
CA CYS A 263 -15.77 11.13 10.00
C CYS A 263 -17.03 11.39 9.16
N ARG A 264 -16.83 11.50 7.85
CA ARG A 264 -17.88 11.48 6.83
C ARG A 264 -17.84 10.12 6.13
N ALA A 265 -18.98 9.45 6.01
CA ALA A 265 -19.07 8.18 5.31
C ALA A 265 -20.41 8.06 4.57
N SER A 266 -20.40 7.33 3.45
CA SER A 266 -21.61 6.95 2.70
C SER A 266 -22.27 5.66 3.25
N ALA A 267 -21.55 4.93 4.11
CA ALA A 267 -22.00 3.68 4.71
C ALA A 267 -22.79 3.89 6.01
N GLY A 268 -23.56 2.86 6.41
CA GLY A 268 -24.32 2.86 7.66
C GLY A 268 -23.41 2.89 8.90
N ILE A 269 -23.91 3.48 10.00
CA ILE A 269 -23.13 3.73 11.22
C ILE A 269 -22.45 2.47 11.81
N TYR A 270 -23.11 1.31 11.76
CA TYR A 270 -22.55 0.04 12.26
C TYR A 270 -21.39 -0.49 11.41
N GLU A 271 -21.46 -0.26 10.10
CA GLU A 271 -20.39 -0.63 9.17
C GLU A 271 -19.17 0.29 9.36
N VAL A 272 -19.43 1.59 9.50
CA VAL A 272 -18.39 2.58 9.84
C VAL A 272 -17.70 2.19 11.14
N GLU A 273 -18.47 1.87 12.18
CA GLU A 273 -17.92 1.46 13.49
C GLU A 273 -17.07 0.19 13.39
N ARG A 274 -17.54 -0.85 12.68
CA ARG A 274 -16.79 -2.09 12.46
C ARG A 274 -15.44 -1.82 11.79
N GLN A 275 -15.43 -0.95 10.78
CA GLN A 275 -14.19 -0.61 10.06
C GLN A 275 -13.26 0.27 10.89
N LEU A 276 -13.78 1.25 11.63
CA LEU A 276 -13.00 2.05 12.57
C LEU A 276 -12.37 1.17 13.66
N ARG A 277 -13.09 0.17 14.17
CA ARG A 277 -12.55 -0.81 15.13
C ARG A 277 -11.41 -1.66 14.53
N ARG A 278 -11.48 -2.02 13.25
CA ARG A 278 -10.39 -2.75 12.55
C ARG A 278 -9.14 -1.87 12.39
N ARG A 279 -9.34 -0.58 12.09
CA ARG A 279 -8.27 0.41 11.87
C ARG A 279 -7.67 0.94 13.18
N ALA A 280 -8.42 0.97 14.27
CA ALA A 280 -7.96 1.42 15.57
C ALA A 280 -7.15 0.34 16.30
N SER A 281 -6.13 0.76 17.05
CA SER A 281 -5.38 -0.12 17.97
C SER A 281 -6.16 -0.43 19.26
N ARG A 282 -7.30 0.24 19.53
CA ARG A 282 -8.08 0.18 20.78
C ARG A 282 -9.58 0.06 20.52
N ARG A 283 -10.35 -0.38 21.53
CA ARG A 283 -11.83 -0.50 21.45
C ARG A 283 -12.47 0.88 21.26
N CYS A 284 -13.28 1.03 20.22
CA CYS A 284 -14.21 2.15 20.10
C CYS A 284 -15.36 1.95 21.10
N THR A 285 -15.71 2.97 21.87
CA THR A 285 -16.92 3.01 22.71
C THR A 285 -17.69 4.28 22.41
N ARG A 286 -19.02 4.17 22.37
CA ARG A 286 -19.96 5.25 22.06
C ARG A 286 -19.96 6.32 23.16
N THR A 287 -20.13 7.57 22.73
CA THR A 287 -20.79 8.65 23.48
C THR A 287 -21.82 9.27 22.55
#